data_AF-A0A2G9NAI5-F1
#
_entry.id   AF-A0A2G9NAI5-F1
#
_cell.length_a   1.000
_cell.length_b   1.000
_cell.length_c   1.000
_cell.angle_alpha   90.00
_cell.angle_beta   90.00
_cell.angle_gamma   90.00
#
_symmetry.space_group_name_H-M   'P 1'
#
loop_
_entity.id
_entity.type
_entity.pdbx_description
1 polymer ?
#
loop_
_entity_poly.entity_id
_entity_poly.type
_entity_poly.pdbx_seq_one_letter_code
_entity_poly.pdbx_strand_id
1 'polypeptide(L)'
;MTYHFFEKWAERREDVLNFKREITKAKKTYMLKVYFFHKIWNQLNKNKIDRKSAEALARLYKLKSSNAYMQILAKSKELFEIKSIHSEEIYQFIDLVRTLNEKVEVEKKLAQEIIEELLSGKLPVKSKFYQLQEFFKEESLYLNIEDQNFKKIEEVFLIQKEPGAGTGGYILITEAVEKGMVTIEGKKIFTGKKPIQGLKIDHNKIIIKGDHFAPMQNARWIEGDQYVSPSSHDPYSYFVERGRFNSWPRRKIQYTLGISNAEAVVSLEVEVFPEQTYIKIKEEGIIQFAIAQLKPEQVRRVYQKAQLIA
;
A
#
# COMPACT_ATOMS: atom_id res chain seq x y z
N MET A 1 20.83 15.08 2.45
CA MET A 1 19.64 14.60 3.18
C MET A 1 18.50 14.17 2.26
N THR A 2 18.29 14.81 1.10
CA THR A 2 17.14 14.54 0.22
C THR A 2 17.31 13.40 -0.79
N TYR A 3 18.54 13.00 -1.12
CA TYR A 3 18.78 11.75 -1.88
C TYR A 3 18.40 10.51 -1.04
N HIS A 4 18.82 10.54 0.22
CA HIS A 4 18.45 9.57 1.25
C HIS A 4 16.95 9.50 1.55
N PHE A 5 16.17 10.50 1.11
CA PHE A 5 14.72 10.49 1.24
C PHE A 5 14.08 9.53 0.25
N PHE A 6 14.47 9.55 -1.04
CA PHE A 6 13.90 8.65 -2.06
C PHE A 6 14.49 7.24 -2.02
N GLU A 7 15.76 7.08 -1.69
CA GLU A 7 16.36 5.74 -1.48
C GLU A 7 15.61 4.97 -0.38
N LYS A 8 15.33 5.63 0.75
CA LYS A 8 14.53 5.03 1.82
C LYS A 8 13.15 4.60 1.35
N TRP A 9 12.52 5.35 0.44
CA TRP A 9 11.20 5.03 -0.08
C TRP A 9 11.22 3.82 -1.03
N ALA A 10 12.23 3.72 -1.90
CA ALA A 10 12.45 2.56 -2.75
C ALA A 10 12.72 1.27 -1.94
N GLU A 11 13.61 1.33 -0.95
CA GLU A 11 13.86 0.23 0.00
C GLU A 11 12.57 -0.19 0.72
N ARG A 12 11.71 0.78 1.08
CA ARG A 12 10.46 0.52 1.80
C ARG A 12 9.39 -0.14 0.94
N ARG A 13 9.33 0.14 -0.36
CA ARG A 13 8.46 -0.62 -1.30
C ARG A 13 8.82 -2.10 -1.27
N GLU A 14 10.11 -2.42 -1.28
CA GLU A 14 10.58 -3.80 -1.15
C GLU A 14 10.24 -4.40 0.23
N ASP A 15 10.36 -3.62 1.31
CA ASP A 15 9.92 -4.04 2.63
C ASP A 15 8.42 -4.36 2.69
N VAL A 16 7.56 -3.53 2.09
CA VAL A 16 6.10 -3.78 2.01
C VAL A 16 5.80 -5.03 1.18
N LEU A 17 6.50 -5.24 0.07
CA LEU A 17 6.37 -6.47 -0.72
C LEU A 17 6.79 -7.72 0.06
N ASN A 18 7.89 -7.62 0.80
CA ASN A 18 8.35 -8.69 1.67
C ASN A 18 7.36 -8.94 2.82
N PHE A 19 6.79 -7.89 3.37
CA PHE A 19 5.75 -7.96 4.39
C PHE A 19 4.50 -8.68 3.87
N LYS A 20 3.99 -8.35 2.66
CA LYS A 20 2.92 -9.10 1.97
C LYS A 20 3.20 -10.59 1.94
N ARG A 21 4.42 -10.96 1.55
CA ARG A 21 4.83 -12.37 1.42
C ARG A 21 4.78 -13.07 2.78
N GLU A 22 5.24 -12.43 3.84
CA GLU A 22 5.16 -13.00 5.18
C GLU A 22 3.72 -13.13 5.69
N ILE A 23 2.86 -12.15 5.49
CA ILE A 23 1.41 -12.24 5.81
C ILE A 23 0.78 -13.42 5.06
N THR A 24 1.09 -13.57 3.78
CA THR A 24 0.59 -14.67 2.95
C THR A 24 1.05 -16.03 3.49
N LYS A 25 2.31 -16.14 3.92
CA LYS A 25 2.85 -17.36 4.57
C LYS A 25 2.17 -17.64 5.90
N ALA A 26 1.92 -16.61 6.71
CA ALA A 26 1.23 -16.71 7.98
C ALA A 26 -0.21 -17.25 7.79
N LYS A 27 -0.99 -16.65 6.88
CA LYS A 27 -2.33 -17.10 6.51
C LYS A 27 -2.36 -18.55 6.03
N LYS A 28 -1.40 -18.96 5.20
CA LYS A 28 -1.28 -20.36 4.74
C LYS A 28 -1.01 -21.32 5.90
N THR A 29 -0.14 -20.93 6.83
CA THR A 29 0.18 -21.72 8.02
C THR A 29 -1.04 -21.89 8.91
N TYR A 30 -1.77 -20.81 9.18
CA TYR A 30 -3.03 -20.81 9.92
C TYR A 30 -4.05 -21.79 9.34
N MET A 31 -4.32 -21.70 8.02
CA MET A 31 -5.27 -22.60 7.34
C MET A 31 -4.91 -24.08 7.50
N LEU A 32 -3.61 -24.41 7.45
CA LEU A 32 -3.13 -25.78 7.66
C LEU A 32 -3.34 -26.24 9.12
N LYS A 33 -3.05 -25.39 10.12
CA LYS A 33 -3.30 -25.70 11.53
C LYS A 33 -4.78 -26.05 11.75
N VAL A 34 -5.69 -25.16 11.35
CA VAL A 34 -7.14 -25.35 11.49
C VAL A 34 -7.60 -26.66 10.85
N TYR A 35 -7.12 -26.93 9.63
CA TYR A 35 -7.45 -28.16 8.92
C TYR A 35 -7.06 -29.43 9.69
N PHE A 36 -5.81 -29.50 10.17
CA PHE A 36 -5.33 -30.70 10.87
C PHE A 36 -5.98 -30.86 12.26
N PHE A 37 -6.20 -29.77 13.00
CA PHE A 37 -6.93 -29.85 14.27
C PHE A 37 -8.38 -30.29 14.09
N HIS A 38 -9.06 -29.84 13.03
CA HIS A 38 -10.42 -30.28 12.73
C HIS A 38 -10.46 -31.79 12.41
N LYS A 39 -9.47 -32.31 11.67
CA LYS A 39 -9.33 -33.76 11.44
C LYS A 39 -9.13 -34.54 12.72
N ILE A 40 -8.23 -34.09 13.59
CA ILE A 40 -7.98 -34.71 14.90
C ILE A 40 -9.26 -34.74 15.73
N TRP A 41 -9.96 -33.61 15.83
CA TRP A 41 -11.22 -33.50 16.57
C TRP A 41 -12.28 -34.50 16.08
N ASN A 42 -12.44 -34.60 14.76
CA ASN A 42 -13.40 -35.54 14.16
C ASN A 42 -13.06 -37.01 14.43
N GLN A 43 -11.78 -37.36 14.52
CA GLN A 43 -11.35 -38.72 14.87
C GLN A 43 -11.50 -38.99 16.36
N LEU A 44 -11.21 -38.01 17.22
CA LEU A 44 -11.39 -38.13 18.67
C LEU A 44 -12.87 -38.29 19.06
N ASN A 45 -13.80 -37.64 18.35
CA ASN A 45 -15.24 -37.88 18.53
C ASN A 45 -15.65 -39.33 18.24
N LYS A 46 -14.83 -40.07 17.48
CA LYS A 46 -14.99 -41.49 17.19
C LYS A 46 -14.09 -42.37 18.08
N ASN A 47 -13.49 -41.81 19.13
CA ASN A 47 -12.49 -42.44 20.00
C ASN A 47 -11.26 -42.99 19.24
N LYS A 48 -10.88 -42.34 18.13
CA LYS A 48 -9.72 -42.70 17.30
C LYS A 48 -8.65 -41.62 17.34
N ILE A 49 -7.38 -42.04 17.33
CA ILE A 49 -6.23 -41.13 17.28
C ILE A 49 -5.79 -40.94 15.82
N ASP A 50 -5.76 -39.69 15.36
CA ASP A 50 -5.21 -39.34 14.05
C ASP A 50 -3.71 -39.03 14.13
N ARG A 51 -2.91 -40.09 14.19
CA ARG A 51 -1.45 -39.96 14.33
C ARG A 51 -0.80 -39.22 13.16
N LYS A 52 -1.32 -39.38 11.94
CA LYS A 52 -0.79 -38.68 10.74
C LYS A 52 -0.99 -37.17 10.83
N SER A 53 -2.17 -36.73 11.24
CA SER A 53 -2.43 -35.29 11.46
C SER A 53 -1.64 -34.75 12.65
N ALA A 54 -1.45 -35.53 13.71
CA ALA A 54 -0.60 -35.15 14.85
C ALA A 54 0.87 -34.97 14.44
N GLU A 55 1.43 -35.88 13.63
CA GLU A 55 2.79 -35.76 13.09
C GLU A 55 2.94 -34.56 12.14
N ALA A 56 1.92 -34.26 11.33
CA ALA A 56 1.90 -33.09 10.47
C ALA A 56 1.88 -31.78 11.29
N LEU A 57 1.04 -31.70 12.32
CA LEU A 57 1.03 -30.57 13.26
C LEU A 57 2.36 -30.45 14.01
N ALA A 58 2.93 -31.56 14.50
CA ALA A 58 4.22 -31.55 15.17
C ALA A 58 5.31 -30.92 14.29
N ARG A 59 5.31 -31.19 12.98
CA ARG A 59 6.23 -30.54 12.03
C ARG A 59 5.92 -29.05 11.87
N LEU A 60 4.65 -28.66 11.76
CA LEU A 60 4.24 -27.26 11.63
C LEU A 60 4.62 -26.40 12.85
N TYR A 61 4.48 -26.94 14.07
CA TYR A 61 4.87 -26.27 15.32
C TYR A 61 6.38 -26.38 15.64
N LYS A 62 7.11 -27.35 15.04
CA LYS A 62 8.58 -27.45 15.13
C LYS A 62 9.30 -26.60 14.08
N LEU A 63 8.70 -26.38 12.92
CA LEU A 63 9.21 -25.43 11.94
C LEU A 63 9.25 -24.04 12.59
N LYS A 64 10.22 -23.19 12.19
CA LYS A 64 10.36 -21.78 12.59
C LYS A 64 9.17 -20.92 12.13
N SER A 65 7.94 -21.41 12.15
CA SER A 65 6.71 -20.70 11.79
C SER A 65 6.41 -19.54 12.74
N SER A 66 6.94 -19.57 13.97
CA SER A 66 7.02 -18.38 14.85
C SER A 66 7.93 -17.28 14.30
N ASN A 67 8.86 -17.60 13.40
CA ASN A 67 9.77 -16.62 12.80
C ASN A 67 9.06 -15.73 11.78
N ALA A 68 8.00 -16.20 11.09
CA ALA A 68 7.28 -15.36 10.12
C ALA A 68 6.54 -14.21 10.82
N TYR A 69 5.77 -14.51 11.88
CA TYR A 69 5.11 -13.48 12.69
C TYR A 69 6.11 -12.58 13.43
N MET A 70 7.23 -13.12 13.91
CA MET A 70 8.30 -12.31 14.52
C MET A 70 9.04 -11.43 13.51
N GLN A 71 9.23 -11.90 12.26
CA GLN A 71 9.80 -11.12 11.17
C GLN A 71 8.83 -10.03 10.69
N ILE A 72 7.54 -10.34 10.63
CA ILE A 72 6.46 -9.36 10.44
C ILE A 72 6.56 -8.29 11.53
N LEU A 73 6.73 -8.67 12.80
CA LEU A 73 6.79 -7.72 13.91
C LEU A 73 8.07 -6.85 13.90
N ALA A 74 9.22 -7.43 13.55
CA ALA A 74 10.47 -6.68 13.39
C ALA A 74 10.39 -5.69 12.21
N LYS A 75 9.94 -6.16 11.05
CA LYS A 75 9.82 -5.32 9.84
C LYS A 75 8.72 -4.27 9.94
N SER A 76 7.60 -4.58 10.59
CA SER A 76 6.52 -3.61 10.82
C SER A 76 7.01 -2.45 11.68
N LYS A 77 7.76 -2.68 12.76
CA LYS A 77 8.36 -1.59 13.55
C LYS A 77 9.23 -0.67 12.69
N GLU A 78 10.08 -1.23 11.83
CA GLU A 78 10.94 -0.46 10.93
C GLU A 78 10.17 0.31 9.85
N LEU A 79 9.09 -0.28 9.32
CA LEU A 79 8.18 0.34 8.34
C LEU A 79 7.36 1.48 8.95
N PHE A 80 6.93 1.35 10.21
CA PHE A 80 5.98 2.26 10.87
C PHE A 80 6.61 3.30 11.81
N GLU A 81 7.94 3.31 11.99
CA GLU A 81 8.65 4.41 12.67
C GLU A 81 8.62 5.75 11.88
N ILE A 82 7.99 5.76 10.71
CA ILE A 82 7.67 6.99 9.96
C ILE A 82 6.60 7.76 10.75
N LYS A 83 7.06 8.69 11.60
CA LYS A 83 6.28 9.62 12.45
C LYS A 83 5.22 10.48 11.73
N SER A 84 4.94 10.25 10.45
CA SER A 84 4.03 11.08 9.65
C SER A 84 2.98 10.29 8.86
N ILE A 85 2.89 8.97 9.05
CA ILE A 85 1.64 8.25 8.77
C ILE A 85 0.82 8.23 10.07
N HIS A 86 0.45 9.41 10.54
CA HIS A 86 -0.54 9.55 11.61
C HIS A 86 -1.91 9.21 11.02
N SER A 87 -2.21 7.92 10.96
CA SER A 87 -3.59 7.46 10.87
C SER A 87 -3.83 6.44 11.97
N GLU A 88 -4.97 6.56 12.63
CA GLU A 88 -5.42 5.68 13.71
C GLU A 88 -5.32 4.20 13.32
N GLU A 89 -5.45 3.92 12.02
CA GLU A 89 -5.42 2.59 11.41
C GLU A 89 -4.05 1.91 11.51
N ILE A 90 -2.94 2.66 11.50
CA ILE A 90 -1.59 2.09 11.66
C ILE A 90 -1.33 1.72 13.12
N TYR A 91 -1.78 2.54 14.07
CA TYR A 91 -1.68 2.18 15.49
C TYR A 91 -2.52 0.94 15.79
N GLN A 92 -3.74 0.88 15.26
CA GLN A 92 -4.58 -0.31 15.34
C GLN A 92 -3.90 -1.54 14.73
N PHE A 93 -3.20 -1.39 13.60
CA PHE A 93 -2.44 -2.46 12.98
C PHE A 93 -1.25 -2.93 13.83
N ILE A 94 -0.48 -2.01 14.43
CA ILE A 94 0.66 -2.35 15.29
C ILE A 94 0.18 -3.06 16.57
N ASP A 95 -0.86 -2.54 17.22
CA ASP A 95 -1.46 -3.17 18.39
C ASP A 95 -2.03 -4.56 18.07
N LEU A 96 -2.60 -4.73 16.88
CA LEU A 96 -3.05 -6.02 16.35
C LEU A 96 -1.90 -7.02 16.22
N VAL A 97 -0.79 -6.62 15.57
CA VAL A 97 0.40 -7.46 15.40
C VAL A 97 1.02 -7.84 16.75
N ARG A 98 1.04 -6.92 17.72
CA ARG A 98 1.50 -7.21 19.09
C ARG A 98 0.60 -8.25 19.78
N THR A 99 -0.70 -8.07 19.69
CA THR A 99 -1.69 -8.97 20.30
C THR A 99 -1.61 -10.38 19.70
N LEU A 100 -1.46 -10.49 18.38
CA LEU A 100 -1.27 -11.77 17.70
C LEU A 100 -0.02 -12.50 18.20
N ASN A 101 1.07 -11.77 18.41
CA ASN A 101 2.31 -12.37 18.89
C ASN A 101 2.18 -12.96 20.30
N GLU A 102 1.53 -12.23 21.21
CA GLU A 102 1.26 -12.70 22.57
C GLU A 102 0.41 -13.97 22.55
N LYS A 103 -0.59 -14.04 21.66
CA LYS A 103 -1.48 -15.20 21.53
C LYS A 103 -0.80 -16.42 20.89
N VAL A 104 0.07 -16.22 19.91
CA VAL A 104 0.80 -17.31 19.23
C VAL A 104 1.65 -18.13 20.21
N GLU A 105 2.30 -17.49 21.18
CA GLU A 105 3.10 -18.21 22.18
C GLU A 105 2.25 -19.03 23.16
N VAL A 106 1.08 -18.53 23.53
CA VAL A 106 0.12 -19.28 24.37
C VAL A 106 -0.49 -20.45 23.59
N GLU A 107 -0.95 -20.20 22.37
CA GLU A 107 -1.46 -21.22 21.44
C GLU A 107 -0.44 -22.34 21.23
N LYS A 108 0.83 -21.99 21.02
CA LYS A 108 1.92 -22.94 20.79
C LYS A 108 2.15 -23.87 21.98
N LYS A 109 2.19 -23.34 23.20
CA LYS A 109 2.36 -24.17 24.42
C LYS A 109 1.21 -25.16 24.54
N LEU A 110 -0.02 -24.69 24.39
CA LEU A 110 -1.21 -25.52 24.46
C LEU A 110 -1.25 -26.60 23.36
N ALA A 111 -0.87 -26.22 22.13
CA ALA A 111 -0.80 -27.15 21.00
C ALA A 111 0.26 -28.23 21.20
N GLN A 112 1.43 -27.87 21.73
CA GLN A 112 2.53 -28.81 21.98
C GLN A 112 2.11 -29.91 22.95
N GLU A 113 1.46 -29.55 24.07
CA GLU A 113 0.96 -30.52 25.04
C GLU A 113 -0.03 -31.52 24.40
N ILE A 114 -1.00 -31.02 23.62
CA ILE A 114 -1.99 -31.88 22.95
C ILE A 114 -1.31 -32.82 21.95
N ILE A 115 -0.33 -32.31 21.18
CA ILE A 115 0.39 -33.09 20.18
C ILE A 115 1.22 -34.19 20.86
N GLU A 116 1.89 -33.90 21.97
CA GLU A 116 2.67 -34.88 22.73
C GLU A 116 1.77 -35.99 23.30
N GLU A 117 0.61 -35.64 23.85
CA GLU A 117 -0.40 -36.60 24.32
C GLU A 117 -0.84 -37.53 23.17
N LEU A 118 -1.20 -36.97 22.01
CA LEU A 118 -1.62 -37.74 20.83
C LEU A 118 -0.51 -38.67 20.30
N LEU A 119 0.72 -38.18 20.22
CA LEU A 119 1.88 -38.96 19.73
C LEU A 119 2.26 -40.09 20.70
N SER A 120 2.01 -39.89 22.00
CA SER A 120 2.18 -40.94 23.02
C SER A 120 1.06 -41.99 23.03
N GLY A 121 0.02 -41.81 22.20
CA GLY A 121 -1.13 -42.70 22.15
C GLY A 121 -2.20 -42.42 23.21
N LYS A 122 -2.12 -41.29 23.91
CA LYS A 122 -3.12 -40.85 24.90
C LYS A 122 -4.21 -40.02 24.24
N LEU A 123 -5.43 -40.15 24.74
CA LEU A 123 -6.54 -39.27 24.36
C LEU A 123 -6.43 -37.95 25.14
N PRO A 124 -6.33 -36.79 24.47
CA PRO A 124 -6.17 -35.53 25.16
C PRO A 124 -7.48 -35.05 25.79
N VAL A 125 -7.36 -34.19 26.79
CA VAL A 125 -8.53 -33.61 27.48
C VAL A 125 -9.29 -32.67 26.54
N LYS A 126 -10.61 -32.86 26.40
CA LYS A 126 -11.47 -32.07 25.50
C LYS A 126 -11.42 -30.57 25.77
N SER A 127 -11.24 -30.14 27.03
CA SER A 127 -11.14 -28.71 27.38
C SER A 127 -9.97 -27.99 26.71
N LYS A 128 -8.81 -28.66 26.56
CA LYS A 128 -7.64 -28.09 25.88
C LYS A 128 -7.93 -27.77 24.41
N PHE A 129 -8.73 -28.59 23.75
CA PHE A 129 -9.14 -28.34 22.37
C PHE A 129 -10.13 -27.19 22.23
N TYR A 130 -11.04 -27.01 23.19
CA TYR A 130 -11.96 -25.86 23.18
C TYR A 130 -11.20 -24.55 23.31
N GLN A 131 -10.22 -24.49 24.22
CA GLN A 131 -9.31 -23.35 24.33
C GLN A 131 -8.58 -23.08 23.00
N LEU A 132 -8.10 -24.12 22.34
CA LEU A 132 -7.42 -23.99 21.04
C LEU A 132 -8.36 -23.55 19.90
N GLN A 133 -9.64 -23.97 19.94
CA GLN A 133 -10.67 -23.48 19.02
C GLN A 133 -10.98 -21.99 19.22
N GLU A 134 -10.98 -21.50 20.46
CA GLU A 134 -11.14 -20.08 20.74
C GLU A 134 -9.99 -19.27 20.14
N PHE A 135 -8.75 -19.72 20.33
CA PHE A 135 -7.59 -19.10 19.68
C PHE A 135 -7.72 -19.04 18.16
N PHE A 136 -8.19 -20.11 17.50
CA PHE A 136 -8.41 -20.08 16.05
C PHE A 136 -9.53 -19.13 15.61
N LYS A 137 -10.62 -19.03 16.37
CA LYS A 137 -11.69 -18.06 16.07
C LYS A 137 -11.16 -16.62 16.13
N GLU A 138 -10.37 -16.33 17.15
CA GLU A 138 -9.74 -15.02 17.32
C GLU A 138 -8.72 -14.75 16.21
N GLU A 139 -7.80 -15.68 15.92
CA GLU A 139 -6.82 -15.58 14.82
C GLU A 139 -7.50 -15.37 13.46
N SER A 140 -8.64 -16.03 13.21
CA SER A 140 -9.44 -15.82 12.00
C SER A 140 -9.98 -14.39 11.86
N LEU A 141 -10.48 -13.82 12.95
CA LEU A 141 -10.99 -12.46 12.97
C LEU A 141 -9.87 -11.46 12.67
N TYR A 142 -8.70 -11.71 13.27
CA TYR A 142 -7.53 -10.86 13.09
C TYR A 142 -6.94 -10.91 11.68
N LEU A 143 -6.84 -12.10 11.05
CA LEU A 143 -6.38 -12.23 9.66
C LEU A 143 -7.27 -11.48 8.66
N ASN A 144 -8.56 -11.31 8.97
CA ASN A 144 -9.47 -10.51 8.14
C ASN A 144 -9.24 -9.00 8.31
N ILE A 145 -8.99 -8.53 9.54
CA ILE A 145 -8.66 -7.12 9.82
C ILE A 145 -7.31 -6.76 9.19
N GLU A 146 -6.34 -7.68 9.26
CA GLU A 146 -5.03 -7.56 8.63
C GLU A 146 -5.15 -7.40 7.11
N ASP A 147 -5.95 -8.23 6.42
CA ASP A 147 -6.15 -8.15 4.96
C ASP A 147 -6.75 -6.80 4.52
N GLN A 148 -7.60 -6.18 5.34
CA GLN A 148 -8.20 -4.87 5.06
C GLN A 148 -7.22 -3.71 5.28
N ASN A 149 -6.52 -3.69 6.41
CA ASN A 149 -5.55 -2.63 6.71
C ASN A 149 -4.31 -2.74 5.82
N PHE A 150 -3.86 -3.96 5.54
CA PHE A 150 -2.75 -4.18 4.62
C PHE A 150 -3.11 -3.78 3.19
N LYS A 151 -4.34 -4.04 2.70
CA LYS A 151 -4.78 -3.51 1.40
C LYS A 151 -4.65 -1.99 1.29
N LYS A 152 -4.96 -1.24 2.34
CA LYS A 152 -4.77 0.22 2.36
C LYS A 152 -3.30 0.62 2.25
N ILE A 153 -2.40 -0.15 2.85
CA ILE A 153 -0.94 0.04 2.72
C ILE A 153 -0.51 -0.36 1.30
N GLU A 154 -0.95 -1.50 0.78
CA GLU A 154 -0.67 -1.92 -0.60
C GLU A 154 -1.16 -0.91 -1.63
N GLU A 155 -2.33 -0.30 -1.45
CA GLU A 155 -2.85 0.75 -2.32
C GLU A 155 -1.91 1.96 -2.40
N VAL A 156 -1.21 2.29 -1.32
CA VAL A 156 -0.25 3.40 -1.27
C VAL A 156 1.08 3.04 -1.96
N PHE A 157 1.53 1.79 -1.87
CA PHE A 157 2.89 1.38 -2.28
C PHE A 157 2.95 0.48 -3.55
N LEU A 158 1.88 -0.22 -3.87
CA LEU A 158 1.80 -1.29 -4.88
C LEU A 158 0.79 -0.95 -5.97
N ILE A 159 1.01 0.19 -6.61
CA ILE A 159 0.29 0.57 -7.82
C ILE A 159 0.83 -0.29 -8.98
N GLN A 160 0.00 -1.22 -9.49
CA GLN A 160 0.42 -2.24 -10.47
C GLN A 160 0.20 -1.88 -11.94
N LYS A 161 -0.29 -0.67 -12.25
CA LYS A 161 -0.40 -0.23 -13.65
C LYS A 161 0.62 0.87 -13.91
N GLU A 162 1.09 0.99 -15.14
CA GLU A 162 1.75 2.21 -15.59
C GLU A 162 0.65 3.19 -16.01
N PRO A 163 0.79 4.50 -15.73
CA PRO A 163 -0.19 5.48 -16.16
C PRO A 163 -0.35 5.49 -17.69
N GLY A 164 -1.60 5.53 -18.14
CA GLY A 164 -1.95 5.67 -19.55
C GLY A 164 -1.80 4.38 -20.36
N ALA A 165 -2.89 3.61 -20.46
CA ALA A 165 -3.02 2.37 -21.26
C ALA A 165 -2.84 2.52 -22.79
N GLY A 166 -2.21 3.60 -23.27
CA GLY A 166 -2.00 3.87 -24.70
C GLY A 166 -1.02 4.98 -25.06
N THR A 167 -0.44 5.72 -24.09
CA THR A 167 0.49 6.83 -24.39
C THR A 167 1.89 6.67 -23.79
N GLY A 168 2.13 5.65 -22.96
CA GLY A 168 3.44 5.22 -22.44
C GLY A 168 4.31 6.30 -21.77
N GLY A 169 5.47 5.92 -21.24
CA GLY A 169 6.56 6.84 -20.90
C GLY A 169 6.39 7.65 -19.61
N TYR A 170 5.45 7.28 -18.73
CA TYR A 170 5.48 7.71 -17.34
C TYR A 170 6.46 6.84 -16.56
N ILE A 171 7.27 7.45 -15.71
CA ILE A 171 8.19 6.76 -14.81
C ILE A 171 7.88 7.18 -13.37
N LEU A 172 7.94 6.23 -12.44
CA LEU A 172 7.75 6.54 -11.03
C LEU A 172 8.86 7.51 -10.58
N ILE A 173 8.53 8.52 -9.78
CA ILE A 173 9.51 9.57 -9.47
C ILE A 173 10.72 9.03 -8.67
N THR A 174 10.54 8.02 -7.83
CA THR A 174 11.66 7.32 -7.15
C THR A 174 12.60 6.68 -8.16
N GLU A 175 12.06 5.96 -9.14
CA GLU A 175 12.82 5.32 -10.22
C GLU A 175 13.50 6.36 -11.15
N ALA A 176 12.85 7.49 -11.39
CA ALA A 176 13.43 8.58 -12.18
C ALA A 176 14.64 9.22 -11.47
N VAL A 177 14.63 9.29 -10.14
CA VAL A 177 15.78 9.72 -9.33
C VAL A 177 16.91 8.69 -9.41
N GLU A 178 16.60 7.40 -9.22
CA GLU A 178 17.58 6.31 -9.30
C GLU A 178 18.29 6.25 -10.66
N LYS A 179 17.53 6.44 -11.74
CA LYS A 179 18.07 6.49 -13.11
C LYS A 179 18.75 7.81 -13.46
N GLY A 180 18.80 8.78 -12.55
CA GLY A 180 19.41 10.10 -12.77
C GLY A 180 18.65 10.97 -13.79
N MET A 181 17.39 10.65 -14.11
CA MET A 181 16.54 11.46 -14.99
C MET A 181 16.09 12.75 -14.31
N VAL A 182 15.93 12.69 -12.99
CA VAL A 182 15.71 13.86 -12.13
C VAL A 182 16.74 13.89 -11.00
N THR A 183 17.12 15.09 -10.61
CA THR A 183 18.03 15.33 -9.48
C THR A 183 17.32 16.13 -8.40
N ILE A 184 17.82 16.05 -7.18
CA ILE A 184 17.19 16.69 -6.02
C ILE A 184 18.21 17.58 -5.32
N GLU A 185 17.86 18.85 -5.14
CA GLU A 185 18.68 19.81 -4.42
C GLU A 185 17.81 20.54 -3.38
N GLY A 186 18.12 20.32 -2.10
CA GLY A 186 17.30 20.85 -1.00
C GLY A 186 15.88 20.29 -1.02
N LYS A 187 14.88 21.16 -1.18
CA LYS A 187 13.44 20.79 -1.29
C LYS A 187 12.92 20.79 -2.73
N LYS A 188 13.79 20.97 -3.73
CA LYS A 188 13.41 21.10 -5.14
C LYS A 188 13.87 19.87 -5.93
N ILE A 189 13.11 19.55 -6.97
CA ILE A 189 13.42 18.48 -7.91
C ILE A 189 13.72 19.14 -9.26
N PHE A 190 14.70 18.61 -9.98
CA PHE A 190 15.25 19.19 -11.21
C PHE A 190 15.24 18.16 -12.33
N THR A 191 14.98 18.61 -13.55
CA THR A 191 15.31 17.90 -14.79
C THR A 191 16.54 18.56 -15.40
N GLY A 192 17.70 17.90 -15.31
CA GLY A 192 18.98 18.52 -15.63
C GLY A 192 19.24 19.74 -14.73
N LYS A 193 19.36 20.94 -15.32
CA LYS A 193 19.62 22.19 -14.57
C LYS A 193 18.35 23.00 -14.25
N LYS A 194 17.17 22.55 -14.69
CA LYS A 194 15.92 23.30 -14.53
C LYS A 194 15.08 22.71 -13.40
N PRO A 195 14.63 23.51 -12.41
CA PRO A 195 13.73 23.03 -11.40
C PRO A 195 12.37 22.73 -12.02
N ILE A 196 11.77 21.61 -11.62
CA ILE A 196 10.39 21.25 -11.97
C ILE A 196 9.46 22.22 -11.27
N GLN A 197 8.66 22.97 -12.03
CA GLN A 197 7.78 23.97 -11.47
C GLN A 197 6.58 23.34 -10.76
N GLY A 198 6.24 23.91 -9.61
CA GLY A 198 5.12 23.41 -8.80
C GLY A 198 5.43 22.14 -8.01
N LEU A 199 6.61 21.54 -8.15
CA LEU A 199 7.02 20.34 -7.44
C LEU A 199 7.98 20.66 -6.30
N LYS A 200 7.66 20.25 -5.08
CA LYS A 200 8.57 20.37 -3.93
C LYS A 200 8.45 19.19 -2.97
N ILE A 201 9.51 18.97 -2.21
CA ILE A 201 9.56 17.96 -1.17
C ILE A 201 9.27 18.63 0.18
N ASP A 202 8.36 18.06 0.94
CA ASP A 202 7.99 18.50 2.28
C ASP A 202 7.89 17.30 3.22
N HIS A 203 8.80 17.25 4.19
CA HIS A 203 8.98 16.09 5.07
C HIS A 203 9.09 14.80 4.28
N ASN A 204 8.07 13.93 4.38
CA ASN A 204 8.05 12.66 3.69
C ASN A 204 7.14 12.62 2.46
N LYS A 205 6.68 13.77 1.99
CA LYS A 205 5.70 13.88 0.91
C LYS A 205 6.18 14.82 -0.18
N ILE A 206 5.53 14.70 -1.32
CA ILE A 206 5.69 15.56 -2.47
C ILE A 206 4.46 16.45 -2.56
N ILE A 207 4.70 17.76 -2.64
CA ILE A 207 3.67 18.73 -2.91
C ILE A 207 3.74 19.08 -4.38
N ILE A 208 2.61 18.93 -5.06
CA ILE A 208 2.44 19.21 -6.48
C ILE A 208 1.42 20.33 -6.61
N LYS A 209 1.87 21.46 -7.16
CA LYS A 209 1.02 22.54 -7.63
C LYS A 209 0.91 22.41 -9.15
N GLY A 210 -0.20 21.85 -9.61
CA GLY A 210 -0.38 21.52 -11.02
C GLY A 210 -1.73 21.98 -11.55
N ASP A 211 -1.82 22.00 -12.87
CA ASP A 211 -3.04 22.27 -13.62
C ASP A 211 -3.65 20.95 -14.10
N HIS A 212 -4.95 20.78 -13.84
CA HIS A 212 -5.76 19.67 -14.32
C HIS A 212 -6.69 20.16 -15.43
N PHE A 213 -6.61 19.52 -16.60
CA PHE A 213 -7.40 19.88 -17.78
C PHE A 213 -8.55 18.90 -17.94
N ALA A 214 -9.79 19.42 -18.00
CA ALA A 214 -11.00 18.60 -18.00
C ALA A 214 -12.14 19.26 -18.81
N PRO A 215 -13.22 18.54 -19.12
CA PRO A 215 -14.48 19.15 -19.55
C PRO A 215 -14.99 20.18 -18.54
N MET A 216 -15.72 21.20 -18.99
CA MET A 216 -16.18 22.29 -18.12
C MET A 216 -17.00 21.78 -16.92
N GLN A 217 -17.87 20.79 -17.14
CA GLN A 217 -18.67 20.20 -16.08
C GLN A 217 -17.81 19.54 -14.99
N ASN A 218 -16.83 18.74 -15.39
CA ASN A 218 -15.92 18.07 -14.45
C ASN A 218 -15.06 19.09 -13.69
N ALA A 219 -14.60 20.16 -14.37
CA ALA A 219 -13.86 21.23 -13.71
C ALA A 219 -14.68 21.92 -12.61
N ARG A 220 -15.98 22.14 -12.84
CA ARG A 220 -16.89 22.68 -11.81
C ARG A 220 -17.14 21.72 -10.65
N TRP A 221 -17.22 20.42 -10.92
CA TRP A 221 -17.32 19.41 -9.86
C TRP A 221 -16.05 19.39 -8.99
N ILE A 222 -14.87 19.41 -9.62
CA ILE A 222 -13.60 19.50 -8.90
C ILE A 222 -13.54 20.76 -8.02
N GLU A 223 -14.06 21.91 -8.51
CA GLU A 223 -14.15 23.14 -7.70
C GLU A 223 -15.08 22.98 -6.49
N GLY A 224 -16.24 22.36 -6.68
CA GLY A 224 -17.24 22.15 -5.62
C GLY A 224 -16.79 21.15 -4.56
N ASP A 225 -16.28 19.99 -5.01
CA ASP A 225 -15.88 18.88 -4.15
C ASP A 225 -14.44 18.98 -3.66
N GLN A 226 -13.68 19.95 -4.18
CA GLN A 226 -12.25 20.15 -3.93
C GLN A 226 -11.42 18.89 -4.20
N TYR A 227 -11.81 18.09 -5.20
CA TYR A 227 -11.23 16.77 -5.45
C TYR A 227 -11.23 16.40 -6.93
N VAL A 228 -10.14 15.76 -7.38
CA VAL A 228 -10.05 15.13 -8.70
C VAL A 228 -10.17 13.63 -8.51
N SER A 229 -11.31 13.07 -8.92
CA SER A 229 -11.49 11.62 -8.91
C SER A 229 -10.75 10.98 -10.09
N PRO A 230 -9.93 9.94 -9.85
CA PRO A 230 -9.54 9.04 -10.91
C PRO A 230 -10.77 8.45 -11.60
N SER A 231 -10.62 8.06 -12.87
CA SER A 231 -11.69 7.35 -13.58
C SER A 231 -11.74 5.89 -13.14
N SER A 232 -12.89 5.23 -13.33
CA SER A 232 -13.02 3.80 -13.03
C SER A 232 -12.15 2.89 -13.91
N HIS A 233 -11.66 3.39 -15.05
CA HIS A 233 -10.91 2.63 -16.04
C HIS A 233 -9.40 2.95 -15.98
N ASP A 234 -9.06 4.12 -15.44
CA ASP A 234 -7.71 4.63 -15.32
C ASP A 234 -7.52 5.24 -13.91
N PRO A 235 -6.78 4.56 -13.00
CA PRO A 235 -6.71 4.91 -11.59
C PRO A 235 -5.78 6.10 -11.30
N TYR A 236 -5.46 6.92 -12.32
CA TYR A 236 -4.58 8.08 -12.17
C TYR A 236 -5.32 9.39 -12.36
N SER A 237 -4.90 10.39 -11.59
CA SER A 237 -5.23 11.79 -11.80
C SER A 237 -4.05 12.49 -12.46
N TYR A 238 -4.28 13.11 -13.61
CA TYR A 238 -3.23 13.72 -14.41
C TYR A 238 -3.14 15.23 -14.17
N PHE A 239 -1.92 15.72 -14.06
CA PHE A 239 -1.62 17.14 -13.90
C PHE A 239 -0.47 17.54 -14.82
N VAL A 240 -0.32 18.83 -15.06
CA VAL A 240 0.89 19.41 -15.66
C VAL A 240 1.43 20.51 -14.77
N GLU A 241 2.69 20.89 -14.99
CA GLU A 241 3.28 22.08 -14.34
C GLU A 241 2.35 23.29 -14.48
N ARG A 242 2.11 23.97 -13.36
CA ARG A 242 1.19 25.10 -13.32
C ARG A 242 1.61 26.20 -14.28
N GLY A 243 0.66 26.68 -15.09
CA GLY A 243 0.86 27.74 -16.06
C GLY A 243 1.65 27.33 -17.30
N ARG A 244 2.00 26.05 -17.46
CA ARG A 244 2.85 25.58 -18.57
C ARG A 244 2.23 25.82 -19.95
N PHE A 245 0.91 25.77 -20.03
CA PHE A 245 0.15 26.00 -21.25
C PHE A 245 -0.53 27.37 -21.28
N ASN A 246 -0.08 28.33 -20.45
CA ASN A 246 -0.60 29.68 -20.53
C ASN A 246 -0.42 30.23 -21.95
N SER A 247 -1.50 30.74 -22.51
CA SER A 247 -1.57 31.29 -23.88
C SER A 247 -1.46 30.26 -25.01
N TRP A 248 -1.47 28.96 -24.72
CA TRP A 248 -1.54 27.95 -25.76
C TRP A 248 -2.98 27.80 -26.27
N PRO A 249 -3.18 27.64 -27.59
CA PRO A 249 -4.50 27.35 -28.13
C PRO A 249 -5.03 26.02 -27.60
N ARG A 250 -6.33 25.96 -27.29
CA ARG A 250 -7.03 24.73 -26.85
C ARG A 250 -6.65 23.48 -27.67
N ARG A 251 -6.66 23.55 -29.00
CA ARG A 251 -6.32 22.40 -29.87
C ARG A 251 -4.90 21.87 -29.64
N LYS A 252 -3.93 22.75 -29.39
CA LYS A 252 -2.54 22.36 -29.11
C LYS A 252 -2.45 21.64 -27.76
N ILE A 253 -3.15 22.16 -26.74
CA ILE A 253 -3.21 21.53 -25.41
C ILE A 253 -3.83 20.14 -25.50
N GLN A 254 -4.98 20.01 -26.16
CA GLN A 254 -5.68 18.74 -26.33
C GLN A 254 -4.80 17.69 -27.04
N TYR A 255 -4.12 18.09 -28.12
CA TYR A 255 -3.18 17.23 -28.84
C TYR A 255 -1.99 16.82 -27.95
N THR A 256 -1.37 17.79 -27.27
CA THR A 256 -0.22 17.53 -26.38
C THR A 256 -0.58 16.64 -25.20
N LEU A 257 -1.78 16.79 -24.64
CA LEU A 257 -2.26 15.98 -23.50
C LEU A 257 -2.88 14.65 -23.93
N GLY A 258 -3.31 14.50 -25.18
CA GLY A 258 -4.12 13.36 -25.63
C GLY A 258 -5.55 13.37 -25.08
N ILE A 259 -6.08 14.55 -24.71
CA ILE A 259 -7.40 14.72 -24.09
C ILE A 259 -8.27 15.56 -25.03
N SER A 260 -9.07 14.90 -25.86
CA SER A 260 -9.87 15.55 -26.92
C SER A 260 -10.99 16.46 -26.40
N ASN A 261 -11.42 16.28 -25.15
CA ASN A 261 -12.54 16.99 -24.53
C ASN A 261 -12.11 18.00 -23.45
N ALA A 262 -10.81 18.31 -23.32
CA ALA A 262 -10.36 19.35 -22.39
C ALA A 262 -10.92 20.73 -22.82
N GLU A 263 -11.65 21.39 -21.91
CA GLU A 263 -12.34 22.67 -22.12
C GLU A 263 -11.95 23.71 -21.08
N ALA A 264 -11.68 23.24 -19.87
CA ALA A 264 -11.38 24.05 -18.73
C ALA A 264 -10.12 23.54 -18.02
N VAL A 265 -9.53 24.44 -17.24
CA VAL A 265 -8.41 24.15 -16.36
C VAL A 265 -8.79 24.46 -14.92
N VAL A 266 -8.33 23.61 -14.00
CA VAL A 266 -8.40 23.80 -12.55
C VAL A 266 -7.00 23.65 -11.97
N SER A 267 -6.55 24.62 -11.19
CA SER A 267 -5.24 24.55 -10.53
C SER A 267 -5.39 24.05 -9.10
N LEU A 268 -4.60 23.04 -8.74
CA LEU A 268 -4.71 22.33 -7.46
C LEU A 268 -3.34 22.24 -6.77
N GLU A 269 -3.35 22.21 -5.44
CA GLU A 269 -2.25 21.71 -4.61
C GLU A 269 -2.63 20.34 -4.08
N VAL A 270 -1.82 19.34 -4.40
CA VAL A 270 -1.94 18.00 -3.81
C VAL A 270 -0.68 17.65 -3.03
N GLU A 271 -0.85 16.85 -1.98
CA GLU A 271 0.20 16.35 -1.12
C GLU A 271 0.15 14.82 -1.12
N VAL A 272 1.15 14.21 -1.75
CA VAL A 272 1.14 12.80 -2.11
C VAL A 272 2.48 12.15 -1.77
N PHE A 273 2.51 10.82 -1.71
CA PHE A 273 3.75 10.09 -1.52
C PHE A 273 4.54 9.96 -2.84
N PRO A 274 5.87 9.84 -2.79
CA PRO A 274 6.68 9.55 -3.97
C PRO A 274 6.19 8.33 -4.78
N GLU A 275 5.72 7.28 -4.11
CA GLU A 275 5.22 6.02 -4.69
C GLU A 275 3.95 6.21 -5.53
N GLN A 276 3.21 7.27 -5.25
CA GLN A 276 2.00 7.62 -6.00
C GLN A 276 2.29 8.54 -7.18
N THR A 277 3.50 9.10 -7.27
CA THR A 277 3.83 10.20 -8.18
C THR A 277 4.64 9.70 -9.36
N TYR A 278 4.01 9.71 -10.54
CA TYR A 278 4.69 9.42 -11.79
C TYR A 278 4.96 10.70 -12.55
N ILE A 279 6.10 10.77 -13.21
CA ILE A 279 6.49 11.89 -14.07
C ILE A 279 6.65 11.43 -15.51
N LYS A 280 6.30 12.31 -16.44
CA LYS A 280 6.62 12.15 -17.87
C LYS A 280 7.24 13.44 -18.37
N ILE A 281 8.45 13.32 -18.91
CA ILE A 281 9.21 14.44 -19.49
C ILE A 281 9.04 14.36 -21.01
N LYS A 282 8.37 15.35 -21.61
CA LYS A 282 8.25 15.45 -23.08
C LYS A 282 9.38 16.28 -23.68
N GLU A 283 9.59 16.15 -25.00
CA GLU A 283 10.68 16.79 -25.77
C GLU A 283 10.78 18.32 -25.58
N GLU A 284 9.66 19.01 -25.33
CA GLU A 284 9.65 20.46 -25.06
C GLU A 284 9.94 20.83 -23.58
N GLY A 285 10.38 19.87 -22.77
CA GLY A 285 10.57 20.05 -21.32
C GLY A 285 9.26 20.33 -20.59
N ILE A 286 8.14 19.80 -21.11
CA ILE A 286 6.85 19.78 -20.41
C ILE A 286 6.89 18.59 -19.45
N ILE A 287 6.62 18.86 -18.19
CA ILE A 287 6.53 17.82 -17.18
C ILE A 287 5.06 17.57 -16.86
N GLN A 288 4.64 16.33 -17.09
CA GLN A 288 3.33 15.82 -16.72
C GLN A 288 3.47 14.97 -15.46
N PHE A 289 2.48 15.08 -14.59
CA PHE A 289 2.35 14.26 -13.39
C PHE A 289 1.16 13.32 -13.56
N ALA A 290 1.32 12.08 -13.14
CA ALA A 290 0.20 11.16 -12.96
C ALA A 290 0.22 10.68 -11.51
N ILE A 291 -0.90 10.88 -10.81
CA ILE A 291 -1.05 10.56 -9.39
C ILE A 291 -1.98 9.38 -9.25
N ALA A 292 -1.42 8.27 -8.79
CA ALA A 292 -2.17 7.04 -8.59
C ALA A 292 -3.10 7.14 -7.38
N GLN A 293 -4.37 6.78 -7.58
CA GLN A 293 -5.39 6.69 -6.53
C GLN A 293 -5.43 7.92 -5.62
N LEU A 294 -5.36 9.12 -6.22
CA LEU A 294 -5.46 10.37 -5.48
C LEU A 294 -6.72 10.34 -4.60
N LYS A 295 -6.57 10.59 -3.30
CA LYS A 295 -7.68 10.62 -2.33
C LYS A 295 -8.11 12.06 -2.01
N PRO A 296 -9.37 12.31 -1.60
CA PRO A 296 -9.86 13.65 -1.27
C PRO A 296 -8.98 14.37 -0.23
N GLU A 297 -8.56 13.68 0.83
CA GLU A 297 -7.72 14.23 1.90
C GLU A 297 -6.30 14.63 1.45
N GLN A 298 -5.87 14.19 0.26
CA GLN A 298 -4.57 14.54 -0.32
C GLN A 298 -4.64 15.85 -1.12
N VAL A 299 -5.84 16.40 -1.38
CA VAL A 299 -5.99 17.71 -2.01
C VAL A 299 -5.95 18.78 -0.93
N ARG A 300 -4.85 19.54 -0.88
CA ARG A 300 -4.67 20.61 0.10
C ARG A 300 -5.49 21.86 -0.23
N ARG A 301 -5.57 22.21 -1.52
CA ARG A 301 -6.18 23.47 -1.96
C ARG A 301 -6.54 23.48 -3.44
N VAL A 302 -7.67 24.12 -3.77
CA VAL A 302 -7.98 24.58 -5.13
C VAL A 302 -7.59 26.06 -5.26
N TYR A 303 -6.70 26.40 -6.21
CA TYR A 303 -6.16 27.76 -6.37
C TYR A 303 -6.95 28.64 -7.33
N GLN A 304 -7.34 28.08 -8.47
CA GLN A 304 -8.07 28.78 -9.51
C GLN A 304 -9.34 28.00 -9.81
N LYS A 305 -10.46 28.73 -9.81
CA LYS A 305 -11.77 28.25 -10.22
C LYS A 305 -11.72 27.75 -11.66
N ALA A 306 -12.70 26.94 -12.06
CA ALA A 306 -12.76 26.42 -13.43
C ALA A 306 -12.70 27.57 -14.46
N GLN A 307 -11.64 27.60 -15.26
CA GLN A 307 -11.41 28.62 -16.29
C GLN A 307 -11.45 28.00 -17.67
N LEU A 308 -12.13 28.63 -18.62
CA LEU A 308 -12.09 28.22 -20.03
C LEU A 308 -10.67 28.35 -20.58
N ILE A 309 -10.26 27.34 -21.34
CA ILE A 309 -9.03 27.39 -22.13
C ILE A 309 -9.27 28.36 -23.30
N ALA A 310 -8.32 29.27 -23.52
CA ALA A 310 -8.34 30.22 -24.63
C ALA A 310 -8.22 29.56 -26.01
#